data_AF-A0A178E846-F1
#
_entry.id   AF-A0A178E846-F1
#
_cell.length_a   1.000
_cell.length_b   1.000
_cell.length_c   1.000
_cell.angle_alpha   90.00
_cell.angle_beta   90.00
_cell.angle_gamma   90.00
#
_symmetry.space_group_name_H-M   'P 1'
#
loop_
_entity.id
_entity.type
_entity.pdbx_description
1 polymer ?
#
loop_
_entity_poly.entity_id
_entity_poly.type
_entity_poly.pdbx_seq_one_letter_code
_entity_poly.pdbx_strand_id
1 'polypeptide(L)'
;MGITTSTPMYTIEDVPGKGKGLVAAKDIPKGTRILTEEPIIRVEPPIGSMKHLEACISEQVISLSDQQSQDFISLANIYPYSTPSEQWRGIFRTNALPTGPLLDTGGVFLTASRINHGCDNNTAHFWNENLQKLTIHAVRDIPHGEELTIFYLSSRRNRDARREELQQNFKFTCTCTLCSLPPEQCKDSDAKLDRVHAIDLIIEQRGERGLVQKPRQMLHYVHEQVLLWSSPLPNNVGLTRAYPDAFQVAIANGDLARAKVFAERVVALYLISLGADSPDVLEYRRLALDPASHDYYGMSMKWKTGVGEVPRGMGTEEFEKWLWRK
;
A
#
# COMPACT_ATOMS: atom_id res chain seq x y z
N MET A 1 31.42 19.69 -19.79
CA MET A 1 30.35 19.71 -18.78
C MET A 1 30.33 18.35 -18.12
N GLY A 2 30.73 18.26 -16.85
CA GLY A 2 30.84 16.99 -16.14
C GLY A 2 29.48 16.35 -16.01
N ILE A 3 29.35 15.10 -16.47
CA ILE A 3 28.20 14.26 -16.16
C ILE A 3 28.31 13.99 -14.66
N THR A 4 27.56 14.73 -13.85
CA THR A 4 27.34 14.36 -12.46
C THR A 4 26.53 13.08 -12.48
N THR A 5 27.22 11.94 -12.46
CA THR A 5 26.61 10.64 -12.17
C THR A 5 26.07 10.74 -10.74
N SER A 6 24.77 11.03 -10.62
CA SER A 6 24.08 11.01 -9.33
C SER A 6 24.36 9.65 -8.68
N THR A 7 24.91 9.66 -7.48
CA THR A 7 25.11 8.44 -6.69
C THR A 7 23.78 7.71 -6.57
N PRO A 8 23.73 6.39 -6.86
CA PRO A 8 22.48 5.63 -6.80
C PRO A 8 21.86 5.71 -5.40
N MET A 9 20.53 5.65 -5.32
CA MET A 9 19.83 5.65 -4.01
C MET A 9 19.94 4.31 -3.30
N TYR A 10 20.16 3.22 -4.04
CA TYR A 10 20.22 1.88 -3.51
C TYR A 10 21.19 1.00 -4.31
N THR A 11 21.61 -0.10 -3.71
CA THR A 11 22.35 -1.22 -4.29
C THR A 11 21.51 -2.48 -4.20
N ILE A 12 21.72 -3.43 -5.12
CA ILE A 12 21.14 -4.78 -5.01
C ILE A 12 22.19 -5.68 -4.38
N GLU A 13 21.87 -6.26 -3.23
CA GLU A 13 22.81 -7.02 -2.40
C GLU A 13 22.22 -8.38 -2.01
N ASP A 14 23.09 -9.34 -1.66
CA ASP A 14 22.65 -10.58 -1.04
C ASP A 14 22.37 -10.33 0.45
N VAL A 15 21.11 -10.47 0.84
CA VAL A 15 20.62 -10.28 2.21
C VAL A 15 20.52 -11.65 2.89
N PRO A 16 21.23 -11.86 4.03
CA PRO A 16 21.24 -13.14 4.74
C PRO A 16 19.83 -13.68 5.01
N GLY A 17 19.55 -14.88 4.50
CA GLY A 17 18.27 -15.57 4.69
C GLY A 17 17.09 -15.03 3.85
N LYS A 18 17.31 -14.03 2.98
CA LYS A 18 16.26 -13.45 2.12
C LYS A 18 16.59 -13.47 0.62
N GLY A 19 17.79 -13.92 0.24
CA GLY A 19 18.22 -13.87 -1.16
C GLY A 19 18.68 -12.48 -1.54
N LYS A 20 18.26 -11.95 -2.70
CA LYS A 20 18.61 -10.57 -3.07
C LYS A 20 17.66 -9.56 -2.43
N GLY A 21 18.15 -8.37 -2.13
CA GLY A 21 17.40 -7.26 -1.58
C GLY A 21 17.93 -5.92 -2.08
N LEU A 22 17.14 -4.86 -1.93
CA LEU A 22 17.61 -3.48 -2.15
C LEU A 22 18.09 -2.90 -0.83
N VAL A 23 19.29 -2.32 -0.80
CA VAL A 23 19.88 -1.68 0.39
C VAL A 23 20.14 -0.21 0.08
N ALA A 24 19.79 0.69 1.00
CA ALA A 24 19.99 2.12 0.82
C ALA A 24 21.48 2.46 0.69
N ALA A 25 21.89 3.06 -0.42
CA ALA A 25 23.28 3.46 -0.68
C ALA A 25 23.60 4.88 -0.19
N LYS A 26 22.61 5.56 0.40
CA LYS A 26 22.67 6.87 1.06
C LYS A 26 21.41 7.05 1.91
N ASP A 27 21.37 8.08 2.74
CA ASP A 27 20.14 8.45 3.43
C ASP A 27 19.05 8.85 2.41
N ILE A 28 17.87 8.27 2.55
CA ILE A 28 16.71 8.52 1.68
C ILE A 28 15.63 9.22 2.53
N PRO A 29 15.34 10.51 2.26
CA PRO A 29 14.28 11.22 2.96
C PRO A 29 12.89 10.64 2.68
N LYS A 30 12.00 10.72 3.68
CA LYS A 30 10.58 10.42 3.57
C LYS A 30 9.95 11.12 2.37
N GLY A 31 9.11 10.40 1.62
CA GLY A 31 8.42 10.89 0.42
C GLY A 31 9.25 10.83 -0.86
N THR A 32 10.52 10.43 -0.79
CA THR A 32 11.37 10.26 -1.98
C THR A 32 10.85 9.11 -2.84
N ARG A 33 10.67 9.36 -4.14
CA ARG A 33 10.47 8.32 -5.15
C ARG A 33 11.81 7.64 -5.43
N ILE A 34 11.94 6.40 -4.99
CA ILE A 34 13.17 5.61 -5.06
C ILE A 34 13.30 4.92 -6.42
N LEU A 35 12.21 4.35 -6.92
CA LEU A 35 12.18 3.54 -8.13
C LEU A 35 10.94 3.86 -8.95
N THR A 36 11.08 3.79 -10.28
CA THR A 36 10.00 3.82 -11.26
C THR A 36 10.35 2.81 -12.34
N GLU A 37 9.54 1.76 -12.48
CA GLU A 37 9.88 0.59 -13.28
C GLU A 37 8.68 0.12 -14.12
N GLU A 38 8.94 -0.21 -15.38
CA GLU A 38 7.98 -0.87 -16.26
C GLU A 38 8.00 -2.39 -16.02
N PRO A 39 6.85 -3.07 -16.07
CA PRO A 39 6.83 -4.52 -15.95
C PRO A 39 7.46 -5.16 -17.19
N ILE A 40 8.29 -6.17 -16.99
CA ILE A 40 8.82 -6.99 -18.10
C ILE A 40 7.84 -8.08 -18.54
N ILE A 41 6.93 -8.46 -17.63
CA ILE A 41 5.82 -9.37 -17.87
C ILE A 41 4.62 -8.75 -17.17
N ARG A 42 3.50 -8.60 -17.86
CA ARG A 42 2.24 -8.09 -17.31
C ARG A 42 1.10 -8.99 -17.74
N VAL A 43 0.23 -9.33 -16.80
CA VAL A 43 -0.99 -10.10 -17.07
C VAL A 43 -2.18 -9.29 -16.59
N GLU A 44 -3.18 -9.19 -17.46
CA GLU A 44 -4.43 -8.47 -17.20
C GLU A 44 -5.63 -9.40 -17.37
N PRO A 45 -6.72 -9.18 -16.61
CA PRO A 45 -7.95 -9.93 -16.78
C PRO A 45 -8.67 -9.64 -18.11
N PRO A 46 -9.53 -10.56 -18.60
CA PRO A 46 -9.93 -11.80 -17.93
C PRO A 46 -8.96 -12.97 -18.17
N ILE A 47 -8.48 -13.58 -17.08
CA ILE A 47 -7.67 -14.81 -17.14
C ILE A 47 -8.62 -16.01 -17.18
N GLY A 48 -8.98 -16.44 -18.39
CA GLY A 48 -9.97 -17.51 -18.59
C GLY A 48 -9.61 -18.91 -18.05
N SER A 49 -8.32 -19.21 -17.79
CA SER A 49 -7.86 -20.45 -17.16
C SER A 49 -6.39 -20.39 -16.76
N MET A 50 -5.90 -21.33 -15.94
CA MET A 50 -4.47 -21.47 -15.65
C MET A 50 -3.63 -21.72 -16.91
N LYS A 51 -4.16 -22.46 -17.89
CA LYS A 51 -3.46 -22.70 -19.16
C LYS A 51 -3.32 -21.42 -19.97
N HIS A 52 -4.33 -20.55 -19.93
CA HIS A 52 -4.28 -19.24 -20.58
C HIS A 52 -3.24 -18.33 -19.89
N LEU A 53 -3.22 -18.31 -18.55
CA LEU A 53 -2.20 -17.58 -17.79
C LEU A 53 -0.78 -18.01 -18.17
N GLU A 54 -0.54 -19.32 -18.20
CA GLU A 54 0.76 -19.89 -18.56
C GLU A 54 1.19 -19.54 -19.98
N ALA A 55 0.26 -19.59 -20.94
CA ALA A 55 0.52 -19.18 -22.32
C ALA A 55 0.90 -17.69 -22.41
N CYS A 56 0.15 -16.82 -21.74
CA CYS A 56 0.39 -15.37 -21.72
C CYS A 56 1.77 -15.02 -21.11
N ILE A 57 2.15 -15.69 -20.02
CA ILE A 57 3.48 -15.51 -19.41
C ILE A 57 4.57 -16.03 -20.35
N SER A 58 4.38 -17.22 -20.94
CA SER A 58 5.38 -17.85 -21.79
C SER A 58 5.69 -17.04 -23.04
N GLU A 59 4.66 -16.49 -23.70
CA GLU A 59 4.82 -15.63 -24.88
C GLU A 59 5.68 -14.39 -24.56
N GLN A 60 5.40 -13.74 -23.43
CA GLN A 60 6.17 -12.57 -22.98
C GLN A 60 7.62 -12.94 -22.65
N VAL A 61 7.85 -14.03 -21.90
CA VAL A 61 9.21 -14.49 -21.55
C VAL A 61 10.05 -14.81 -22.79
N ILE A 62 9.46 -15.44 -23.82
CA ILE A 62 10.15 -15.78 -25.07
C ILE A 62 10.55 -14.50 -25.85
N SER A 63 9.83 -13.40 -25.67
CA SER A 63 10.13 -12.12 -26.32
C SER A 63 11.16 -11.26 -25.57
N LEU A 64 11.60 -11.67 -24.38
CA LEU A 64 12.61 -10.95 -23.62
C LEU A 64 13.98 -11.04 -24.29
N SER A 65 14.81 -10.01 -24.11
CA SER A 65 16.24 -10.11 -24.44
C SER A 65 16.93 -11.18 -23.59
N ASP A 66 18.09 -11.68 -24.04
CA ASP A 66 18.87 -12.67 -23.30
C ASP A 66 19.17 -12.22 -21.86
N GLN A 67 19.51 -10.95 -21.67
CA GLN A 67 19.79 -10.38 -20.35
C GLN A 67 18.53 -10.34 -19.48
N GLN A 68 17.40 -9.84 -20.00
CA GLN A 68 16.13 -9.81 -19.25
C GLN A 68 15.64 -11.22 -18.90
N SER A 69 15.83 -12.18 -19.80
CA SER A 69 15.46 -13.58 -19.57
C SER A 69 16.31 -14.19 -18.44
N GLN A 70 17.63 -13.97 -18.45
CA GLN A 70 18.52 -14.39 -17.36
C GLN A 70 18.12 -13.73 -16.03
N ASP A 71 17.86 -12.43 -16.03
CA ASP A 71 17.46 -11.70 -14.83
C ASP A 71 16.10 -12.17 -14.30
N PHE A 72 15.14 -12.43 -15.18
CA PHE A 72 13.83 -12.98 -14.82
C PHE A 72 13.95 -14.38 -14.20
N ILE A 73 14.73 -15.28 -14.82
CA ILE A 73 14.97 -16.64 -14.32
C ILE A 73 15.71 -16.62 -12.97
N SER A 74 16.47 -15.57 -12.68
CA SER A 74 17.17 -15.39 -11.40
C SER A 74 16.27 -14.92 -10.23
N LEU A 75 15.00 -14.57 -10.50
CA LEU A 75 14.04 -14.22 -9.46
C LEU A 75 13.60 -15.46 -8.66
N ALA A 76 13.06 -15.24 -7.47
CA ALA A 76 12.66 -16.34 -6.58
C ALA A 76 11.54 -17.19 -7.21
N ASN A 77 11.60 -18.51 -7.04
CA ASN A 77 10.50 -19.42 -7.38
C ASN A 77 10.28 -20.41 -6.25
N ILE A 78 9.12 -20.33 -5.59
CA ILE A 78 8.77 -21.24 -4.48
C ILE A 78 7.97 -22.47 -4.96
N TYR A 79 7.63 -22.52 -6.24
CA TYR A 79 6.80 -23.58 -6.80
C TYR A 79 7.66 -24.64 -7.48
N PRO A 80 7.34 -25.94 -7.32
CA PRO A 80 7.99 -26.99 -8.09
C PRO A 80 7.65 -26.83 -9.58
N TYR A 81 8.60 -27.23 -10.42
CA TYR A 81 8.46 -27.18 -11.88
C TYR A 81 9.25 -28.31 -12.53
N SER A 82 8.72 -28.84 -13.63
CA SER A 82 9.39 -29.82 -14.50
C SER A 82 9.56 -29.30 -15.93
N THR A 83 8.84 -28.24 -16.31
CA THR A 83 8.95 -27.57 -17.60
C THR A 83 9.35 -26.09 -17.44
N PRO A 84 9.90 -25.45 -18.49
CA PRO A 84 10.14 -24.00 -18.48
C PRO A 84 8.86 -23.19 -18.23
N SER A 85 7.72 -23.58 -18.83
CA SER A 85 6.46 -22.85 -18.64
C SER A 85 5.96 -22.91 -17.19
N GLU A 86 6.10 -24.06 -16.52
CA GLU A 86 5.81 -24.20 -15.10
C GLU A 86 6.75 -23.34 -14.23
N GLN A 87 8.03 -23.27 -14.60
CA GLN A 87 9.02 -22.44 -13.92
C GLN A 87 8.65 -20.96 -14.03
N TRP A 88 8.38 -20.47 -15.24
CA TRP A 88 8.04 -19.06 -15.51
C TRP A 88 6.76 -18.65 -14.80
N ARG A 89 5.73 -19.51 -14.82
CA ARG A 89 4.52 -19.32 -14.04
C ARG A 89 4.80 -19.29 -12.54
N GLY A 90 5.68 -20.15 -12.04
CA GLY A 90 6.10 -20.16 -10.64
C GLY A 90 6.82 -18.88 -10.21
N ILE A 91 7.76 -18.40 -11.04
CA ILE A 91 8.44 -17.12 -10.84
C ILE A 91 7.42 -15.98 -10.84
N PHE A 92 6.53 -15.91 -11.83
CA PHE A 92 5.49 -14.89 -11.89
C PHE A 92 4.64 -14.88 -10.62
N ARG A 93 4.11 -16.04 -10.21
CA ARG A 93 3.28 -16.17 -9.00
C ARG A 93 4.01 -15.82 -7.70
N THR A 94 5.33 -15.95 -7.67
CA THR A 94 6.14 -15.62 -6.50
C THR A 94 6.45 -14.12 -6.41
N ASN A 95 6.57 -13.44 -7.55
CA ASN A 95 7.17 -12.10 -7.65
C ASN A 95 6.23 -11.01 -8.17
N ALA A 96 5.05 -11.37 -8.67
CA ALA A 96 4.15 -10.40 -9.29
C ALA A 96 3.69 -9.35 -8.27
N LEU A 97 3.76 -8.09 -8.67
CA LEU A 97 3.25 -6.94 -7.94
C LEU A 97 2.02 -6.37 -8.65
N PRO A 98 1.10 -5.70 -7.93
CA PRO A 98 -0.11 -5.12 -8.52
C PRO A 98 0.21 -4.13 -9.64
N THR A 99 -0.54 -4.20 -10.74
CA THR A 99 -0.44 -3.27 -11.89
C THR A 99 -1.75 -2.58 -12.21
N GLY A 100 -2.61 -2.44 -11.20
CA GLY A 100 -3.90 -1.76 -11.31
C GLY A 100 -4.76 -1.99 -10.07
N PRO A 101 -6.00 -1.46 -10.08
CA PRO A 101 -6.91 -1.56 -8.94
C PRO A 101 -7.53 -2.96 -8.77
N LEU A 102 -7.51 -3.78 -9.83
CA LEU A 102 -8.03 -5.14 -9.79
C LEU A 102 -6.99 -6.10 -9.21
N LEU A 103 -7.42 -6.93 -8.27
CA LEU A 103 -6.56 -7.88 -7.54
C LEU A 103 -5.91 -8.94 -8.45
N ASP A 104 -6.42 -9.14 -9.66
CA ASP A 104 -5.93 -10.11 -10.65
C ASP A 104 -5.03 -9.49 -11.74
N THR A 105 -4.77 -8.18 -11.70
CA THR A 105 -3.83 -7.51 -12.60
C THR A 105 -2.43 -7.45 -11.96
N GLY A 106 -1.47 -8.18 -12.51
CA GLY A 106 -0.13 -8.32 -11.92
C GLY A 106 0.99 -8.23 -12.94
N GLY A 107 2.15 -7.77 -12.48
CA GLY A 107 3.35 -7.67 -13.31
C GLY A 107 4.62 -8.04 -12.56
N VAL A 108 5.63 -8.51 -13.29
CA VAL A 108 6.97 -8.81 -12.77
C VAL A 108 7.93 -7.70 -13.17
N PHE A 109 8.75 -7.29 -12.22
CA PHE A 109 9.66 -6.16 -12.32
C PHE A 109 11.06 -6.63 -11.90
N LEU A 110 12.08 -6.46 -12.75
CA LEU A 110 13.40 -7.04 -12.51
C LEU A 110 14.08 -6.51 -11.23
N THR A 111 13.80 -5.25 -10.89
CA THR A 111 14.33 -4.60 -9.69
C THR A 111 13.33 -4.65 -8.54
N ALA A 112 12.09 -4.18 -8.74
CA ALA A 112 11.11 -4.06 -7.66
C ALA A 112 10.69 -5.41 -7.08
N SER A 113 10.67 -6.49 -7.87
CA SER A 113 10.38 -7.84 -7.35
C SER A 113 11.48 -8.38 -6.42
N ARG A 114 12.64 -7.72 -6.33
CA ARG A 114 13.70 -8.07 -5.37
C ARG A 114 13.55 -7.36 -4.03
N ILE A 115 12.58 -6.47 -3.87
CA ILE A 115 12.36 -5.76 -2.60
C ILE A 115 11.71 -6.72 -1.62
N ASN A 116 12.42 -7.04 -0.53
CA ASN A 116 11.98 -8.02 0.45
C ASN A 116 10.82 -7.54 1.32
N HIS A 117 10.22 -8.48 2.04
CA HIS A 117 9.16 -8.20 3.00
C HIS A 117 9.66 -7.57 4.31
N GLY A 118 8.90 -6.59 4.80
CA GLY A 118 8.93 -6.13 6.20
C GLY A 118 7.51 -5.90 6.72
N CYS A 119 7.18 -6.38 7.93
CA CYS A 119 5.87 -6.07 8.53
C CYS A 119 5.76 -4.59 8.94
N ASP A 120 6.91 -3.98 9.23
CA ASP A 120 7.18 -2.57 9.52
C ASP A 120 7.86 -1.87 8.32
N ASN A 121 7.43 -2.23 7.10
CA ASN A 121 7.99 -1.77 5.83
C ASN A 121 8.28 -0.27 5.78
N ASN A 122 9.40 0.09 5.15
CA ASN A 122 9.87 1.47 5.01
C ASN A 122 9.60 2.08 3.62
N THR A 123 9.12 1.28 2.67
CA THR A 123 8.68 1.75 1.36
C THR A 123 7.25 1.29 1.04
N ALA A 124 6.54 2.06 0.22
CA ALA A 124 5.26 1.69 -0.37
C ALA A 124 5.42 1.53 -1.88
N HIS A 125 4.76 0.52 -2.45
CA HIS A 125 4.65 0.35 -3.89
C HIS A 125 3.27 0.84 -4.36
N PHE A 126 3.22 1.44 -5.54
CA PHE A 126 1.98 1.89 -6.16
C PHE A 126 2.11 1.81 -7.69
N TRP A 127 1.10 1.25 -8.34
CA TRP A 127 0.98 1.32 -9.79
C TRP A 127 0.48 2.71 -10.17
N ASN A 128 1.31 3.50 -10.85
CA ASN A 128 0.92 4.84 -11.29
C ASN A 128 0.37 4.76 -12.72
N GLU A 129 -0.95 4.91 -12.88
CA GLU A 129 -1.62 4.80 -14.17
C GLU A 129 -1.25 5.92 -15.14
N ASN A 130 -0.87 7.11 -14.64
CA ASN A 130 -0.41 8.21 -15.50
C ASN A 130 0.95 7.88 -16.14
N LEU A 131 1.79 7.11 -15.44
CA LEU A 131 3.09 6.67 -15.93
C LEU A 131 3.07 5.29 -16.58
N GLN A 132 2.04 4.48 -16.32
CA GLN A 132 1.98 3.04 -16.60
C GLN A 132 3.21 2.29 -16.03
N LYS A 133 3.59 2.63 -14.80
CA LYS A 133 4.78 2.10 -14.12
C LYS A 133 4.52 1.83 -12.65
N LEU A 134 5.22 0.85 -12.10
CA LEU A 134 5.32 0.69 -10.66
C LEU A 134 6.24 1.75 -10.10
N THR A 135 5.82 2.40 -9.03
CA THR A 135 6.62 3.37 -8.28
C THR A 135 6.84 2.89 -6.86
N ILE A 136 8.04 3.12 -6.33
CA ILE A 136 8.40 2.83 -4.93
C ILE A 136 8.75 4.14 -4.24
N HIS A 137 8.10 4.44 -3.11
CA HIS A 137 8.33 5.65 -2.33
C HIS A 137 8.73 5.31 -0.89
N ALA A 138 9.66 6.09 -0.33
CA ALA A 138 10.01 6.03 1.09
C ALA A 138 8.83 6.55 1.94
N VAL A 139 8.30 5.75 2.87
CA VAL A 139 7.21 6.19 3.77
C VAL A 139 7.70 6.73 5.11
N ARG A 140 9.01 6.66 5.34
CA ARG A 140 9.77 7.28 6.44
C ARG A 140 11.19 7.55 5.95
N ASP A 141 11.99 8.25 6.76
CA ASP A 141 13.42 8.37 6.49
C ASP A 141 14.08 6.98 6.58
N ILE A 142 14.98 6.69 5.64
CA ILE A 142 15.70 5.43 5.51
C ILE A 142 17.20 5.76 5.54
N PRO A 143 17.92 5.44 6.64
CA PRO A 143 19.35 5.64 6.72
C PRO A 143 20.13 4.80 5.71
N HIS A 144 21.32 5.27 5.35
CA HIS A 144 22.30 4.48 4.60
C HIS A 144 22.51 3.10 5.23
N GLY A 145 22.50 2.05 4.40
CA GLY A 145 22.70 0.67 4.80
C GLY A 145 21.44 -0.04 5.29
N GLU A 146 20.30 0.65 5.44
CA GLU A 146 19.03 -0.01 5.75
C GLU A 146 18.43 -0.70 4.51
N GLU A 147 17.93 -1.92 4.68
CA GLU A 147 17.23 -2.65 3.61
C GLU A 147 15.87 -2.00 3.29
N LEU A 148 15.60 -1.78 2.00
CA LEU A 148 14.30 -1.34 1.51
C LEU A 148 13.35 -2.52 1.55
N THR A 149 12.17 -2.31 2.13
CA THR A 149 11.17 -3.37 2.30
C THR A 149 9.76 -2.89 1.95
N ILE A 150 8.93 -3.81 1.45
CA ILE A 150 7.50 -3.62 1.18
C ILE A 150 6.66 -4.61 2.00
N PHE A 151 5.35 -4.39 2.03
CA PHE A 151 4.41 -5.30 2.68
C PHE A 151 3.85 -6.30 1.64
N TYR A 152 4.00 -7.61 1.89
CA TYR A 152 3.58 -8.66 0.95
C TYR A 152 2.18 -9.22 1.26
N LEU A 153 1.71 -9.00 2.49
CA LEU A 153 0.52 -9.67 2.98
C LEU A 153 -0.73 -8.90 2.59
N SER A 154 -1.84 -9.64 2.54
CA SER A 154 -3.17 -9.09 2.28
C SER A 154 -3.70 -8.25 3.44
N SER A 155 -3.26 -8.54 4.68
CA SER A 155 -3.79 -7.92 5.88
C SER A 155 -2.73 -7.76 6.98
N ARG A 156 -2.86 -6.70 7.78
CA ARG A 156 -1.99 -6.45 8.94
C ARG A 156 -2.62 -7.07 10.20
N ARG A 157 -2.30 -8.33 10.48
CA ARG A 157 -2.78 -9.12 11.63
C ARG A 157 -1.69 -9.29 12.69
N ASN A 158 -1.95 -10.02 13.79
CA ASN A 158 -0.92 -10.41 14.76
C ASN A 158 0.26 -11.21 14.15
N ARG A 159 1.36 -11.32 14.90
CA ARG A 159 2.61 -11.98 14.50
C ARG A 159 2.41 -13.38 13.95
N ASP A 160 1.62 -14.21 14.61
CA ASP A 160 1.46 -15.61 14.24
C ASP A 160 0.71 -15.73 12.92
N ALA A 161 -0.38 -14.97 12.75
CA ALA A 161 -1.12 -14.91 11.49
C ALA A 161 -0.24 -14.40 10.33
N ARG A 162 0.59 -13.36 10.55
CA ARG A 162 1.52 -12.86 9.52
C ARG A 162 2.57 -13.91 9.15
N ARG A 163 3.14 -14.62 10.13
CA ARG A 163 4.13 -15.67 9.89
C ARG A 163 3.52 -16.88 9.18
N GLU A 164 2.31 -17.26 9.54
CA GLU A 164 1.57 -18.33 8.88
C GLU A 164 1.33 -17.99 7.40
N GLU A 165 0.83 -16.79 7.08
CA GLU A 165 0.58 -16.36 5.70
C GLU A 165 1.89 -16.33 4.89
N LEU A 166 3.00 -15.81 5.46
CA LEU A 166 4.31 -15.83 4.81
C LEU A 166 4.85 -17.25 4.61
N GLN A 167 4.66 -18.14 5.57
CA GLN A 167 5.08 -19.53 5.45
C GLN A 167 4.25 -20.26 4.38
N GLN A 168 2.97 -19.97 4.26
CA GLN A 168 2.10 -20.55 3.25
C GLN A 168 2.43 -20.03 1.85
N ASN A 169 2.58 -18.71 1.70
CA ASN A 169 2.64 -18.04 0.39
C ASN A 169 4.05 -17.75 -0.10
N PHE A 170 5.07 -17.76 0.77
CA PHE A 170 6.46 -17.39 0.43
C PHE A 170 7.53 -18.29 1.05
N LYS A 171 7.14 -19.27 1.87
CA LYS A 171 8.02 -20.32 2.45
C LYS A 171 9.15 -19.79 3.35
N PHE A 172 8.96 -18.65 4.01
CA PHE A 172 9.92 -18.12 4.98
C PHE A 172 9.25 -17.62 6.27
N THR A 173 10.05 -17.58 7.35
CA THR A 173 9.64 -16.96 8.62
C THR A 173 10.21 -15.55 8.73
N CYS A 174 9.35 -14.55 8.93
CA CYS A 174 9.78 -13.16 9.04
C CYS A 174 10.54 -12.86 10.35
N THR A 175 11.66 -12.16 10.19
CA THR A 175 12.58 -11.70 11.26
C THR A 175 12.73 -10.17 11.31
N CYS A 176 11.80 -9.42 10.69
CA CYS A 176 11.78 -7.95 10.79
C CYS A 176 11.64 -7.48 12.25
N THR A 177 11.90 -6.20 12.53
CA THR A 177 11.86 -5.62 13.89
C THR A 177 10.58 -6.01 14.63
N LEU A 178 9.42 -5.89 13.96
CA LEU A 178 8.12 -6.20 14.56
C LEU A 178 7.96 -7.70 14.92
N CYS A 179 8.43 -8.60 14.07
CA CYS A 179 8.37 -10.04 14.30
C CYS A 179 9.47 -10.54 15.25
N SER A 180 10.50 -9.74 15.47
CA SER A 180 11.63 -10.06 16.37
C SER A 180 11.47 -9.46 17.77
N LEU A 181 10.44 -8.64 18.03
CA LEU A 181 10.15 -8.16 19.39
C LEU A 181 10.01 -9.34 20.39
N PRO A 182 10.44 -9.19 21.65
CA PRO A 182 10.16 -10.15 22.71
C PRO A 182 8.65 -10.40 22.89
N PRO A 183 8.22 -11.60 23.32
CA PRO A 183 6.79 -11.94 23.47
C PRO A 183 5.98 -10.93 24.31
N GLU A 184 6.55 -10.42 25.40
CA GLU A 184 5.87 -9.43 26.25
C GLU A 184 5.66 -8.08 25.53
N GLN A 185 6.59 -7.70 24.65
CA GLN A 185 6.49 -6.45 23.87
C GLN A 185 5.61 -6.60 22.63
N CYS A 186 5.38 -7.83 22.14
CA CYS A 186 4.54 -8.05 20.97
C CYS A 186 3.04 -8.05 21.30
N LYS A 187 2.63 -8.34 22.54
CA LYS A 187 1.22 -8.40 22.96
C LYS A 187 0.43 -7.16 22.58
N ASP A 188 0.93 -5.98 22.92
CA ASP A 188 0.23 -4.71 22.66
C ASP A 188 0.14 -4.43 21.15
N SER A 189 1.25 -4.67 20.43
CA SER A 189 1.26 -4.47 18.99
C SER A 189 0.34 -5.46 18.26
N ASP A 190 0.32 -6.72 18.68
CA ASP A 190 -0.50 -7.75 18.06
C ASP A 190 -1.98 -7.53 18.34
N ALA A 191 -2.35 -7.16 19.58
CA ALA A 191 -3.72 -6.78 19.93
C ALA A 191 -4.20 -5.56 19.13
N LYS A 192 -3.33 -4.55 18.94
CA LYS A 192 -3.61 -3.40 18.08
C LYS A 192 -3.86 -3.83 16.63
N LEU A 193 -3.00 -4.66 16.05
CA LEU A 193 -3.14 -5.10 14.66
C LEU A 193 -4.38 -5.97 14.44
N ASP A 194 -4.68 -6.86 15.38
CA ASP A 194 -5.92 -7.64 15.36
C ASP A 194 -7.16 -6.75 15.47
N ARG A 195 -7.10 -5.69 16.28
CA ARG A 195 -8.19 -4.71 16.35
C ARG A 195 -8.36 -3.93 15.06
N VAL A 196 -7.27 -3.49 14.43
CA VAL A 196 -7.32 -2.84 13.11
C VAL A 196 -7.94 -3.77 12.07
N HIS A 197 -7.50 -5.03 12.01
CA HIS A 197 -8.05 -6.01 11.10
C HIS A 197 -9.56 -6.28 11.34
N ALA A 198 -9.97 -6.37 12.61
CA ALA A 198 -11.39 -6.51 12.94
C ALA A 198 -12.22 -5.30 12.48
N ILE A 199 -11.67 -4.09 12.57
CA ILE A 199 -12.32 -2.88 12.05
C ILE A 199 -12.41 -2.93 10.53
N ASP A 200 -11.34 -3.31 9.83
CA ASP A 200 -11.35 -3.47 8.36
C ASP A 200 -12.47 -4.42 7.91
N LEU A 201 -12.60 -5.58 8.55
CA LEU A 201 -13.66 -6.55 8.25
C LEU A 201 -15.06 -5.98 8.51
N ILE A 202 -15.24 -5.19 9.58
CA ILE A 202 -16.53 -4.53 9.86
C ILE A 202 -16.87 -3.51 8.78
N ILE A 203 -15.88 -2.74 8.31
CA ILE A 203 -16.07 -1.73 7.27
C ILE A 203 -16.43 -2.40 5.95
N GLU A 204 -15.63 -3.39 5.52
CA GLU A 204 -15.83 -4.16 4.30
C GLU A 204 -17.20 -4.87 4.29
N GLN A 205 -17.56 -5.58 5.36
CA GLN A 205 -18.83 -6.31 5.45
C GLN A 205 -20.05 -5.40 5.36
N ARG A 206 -19.95 -4.18 5.90
CA ARG A 206 -21.05 -3.22 5.87
C ARG A 206 -21.16 -2.51 4.52
N GLY A 207 -20.04 -2.25 3.86
CA GLY A 207 -19.94 -1.54 2.60
C GLY A 207 -20.71 -0.22 2.59
N GLU A 208 -21.23 0.15 1.43
CA GLU A 208 -21.99 1.40 1.20
C GLU A 208 -23.21 1.54 2.13
N ARG A 209 -23.89 0.44 2.45
CA ARG A 209 -25.04 0.47 3.38
C ARG A 209 -24.63 0.95 4.78
N GLY A 210 -23.42 0.57 5.22
CA GLY A 210 -22.84 1.01 6.49
C GLY A 210 -22.68 2.51 6.57
N LEU A 211 -22.25 3.12 5.45
CA LEU A 211 -21.95 4.56 5.35
C LEU A 211 -23.18 5.40 5.70
N VAL A 212 -24.40 4.97 5.36
CA VAL A 212 -25.63 5.79 5.56
C VAL A 212 -26.53 5.32 6.70
N GLN A 213 -26.52 4.03 7.05
CA GLN A 213 -27.40 3.49 8.10
C GLN A 213 -26.88 3.84 9.51
N LYS A 214 -25.59 3.64 9.75
CA LYS A 214 -24.95 3.90 11.06
C LYS A 214 -23.68 4.76 10.88
N PRO A 215 -23.79 5.95 10.28
CA PRO A 215 -22.64 6.77 9.87
C PRO A 215 -21.75 7.14 11.05
N ARG A 216 -22.34 7.51 12.20
CA ARG A 216 -21.57 7.86 13.41
C ARG A 216 -20.75 6.68 13.93
N GLN A 217 -21.33 5.48 13.92
CA GLN A 217 -20.64 4.27 14.35
C GLN A 217 -19.49 3.94 13.40
N MET A 218 -19.71 4.05 12.08
CA MET A 218 -18.65 3.86 11.08
C MET A 218 -17.51 4.86 11.29
N LEU A 219 -17.82 6.15 11.42
CA LEU A 219 -16.81 7.19 11.65
C LEU A 219 -16.02 6.95 12.94
N HIS A 220 -16.66 6.44 13.99
CA HIS A 220 -15.96 6.10 15.23
C HIS A 220 -15.03 4.88 15.08
N TYR A 221 -15.41 3.86 14.30
CA TYR A 221 -14.49 2.76 13.99
C TYR A 221 -13.28 3.23 13.18
N VAL A 222 -13.50 4.08 12.19
CA VAL A 222 -12.41 4.67 11.41
C VAL A 222 -11.50 5.54 12.31
N HIS A 223 -12.08 6.34 13.21
CA HIS A 223 -11.30 7.11 14.18
C HIS A 223 -10.47 6.21 15.10
N GLU A 224 -11.06 5.12 15.62
CA GLU A 224 -10.33 4.14 16.42
C GLU A 224 -9.13 3.59 15.63
N GLN A 225 -9.32 3.25 14.36
CA GLN A 225 -8.25 2.80 13.49
C GLN A 225 -7.15 3.87 13.29
N VAL A 226 -7.51 5.14 13.10
CA VAL A 226 -6.55 6.26 13.02
C VAL A 226 -5.73 6.40 14.30
N LEU A 227 -6.37 6.30 15.47
CA LEU A 227 -5.70 6.37 16.77
C LEU A 227 -4.73 5.21 16.95
N LEU A 228 -5.16 4.00 16.58
CA LEU A 228 -4.30 2.82 16.59
C LEU A 228 -3.08 3.06 15.70
N TRP A 229 -3.24 3.53 14.47
CA TRP A 229 -2.09 3.78 13.57
C TRP A 229 -1.18 4.94 13.98
N SER A 230 -1.66 5.89 14.78
CA SER A 230 -0.91 7.09 15.15
C SER A 230 0.03 6.88 16.36
N SER A 231 -0.13 5.80 17.12
CA SER A 231 0.65 5.54 18.35
C SER A 231 1.38 4.19 18.31
N PRO A 232 2.64 4.07 18.79
CA PRO A 232 3.49 5.13 19.36
C PRO A 232 4.16 6.04 18.31
N LEU A 233 4.20 5.62 17.05
CA LEU A 233 4.62 6.43 15.91
C LEU A 233 3.62 6.27 14.76
N PRO A 234 3.33 7.33 13.98
CA PRO A 234 2.42 7.24 12.85
C PRO A 234 2.88 6.23 11.79
N ASN A 235 2.06 5.21 11.57
CA ASN A 235 2.20 4.34 10.40
C ASN A 235 1.46 4.99 9.23
N ASN A 236 2.20 5.68 8.36
CA ASN A 236 1.62 6.39 7.21
C ASN A 236 0.82 5.44 6.30
N VAL A 237 1.28 4.19 6.12
CA VAL A 237 0.61 3.19 5.28
C VAL A 237 -0.74 2.74 5.86
N GLY A 238 -0.87 2.69 7.18
CA GLY A 238 -2.18 2.44 7.82
C GLY A 238 -3.14 3.60 7.64
N LEU A 239 -2.62 4.83 7.76
CA LEU A 239 -3.42 6.05 7.62
C LEU A 239 -3.89 6.30 6.18
N THR A 240 -3.13 5.85 5.17
CA THR A 240 -3.53 5.93 3.76
C THR A 240 -4.78 5.11 3.45
N ARG A 241 -5.16 4.15 4.31
CA ARG A 241 -6.44 3.42 4.20
C ARG A 241 -7.56 4.08 5.02
N ALA A 242 -7.26 4.50 6.24
CA ALA A 242 -8.27 4.99 7.18
C ALA A 242 -8.92 6.33 6.76
N TYR A 243 -8.13 7.30 6.27
CA TYR A 243 -8.68 8.62 5.93
C TYR A 243 -9.61 8.63 4.70
N PRO A 244 -9.37 7.83 3.64
CA PRO A 244 -10.36 7.57 2.60
C PRO A 244 -11.71 7.07 3.14
N ASP A 245 -11.72 6.13 4.10
CA ASP A 245 -12.96 5.64 4.70
C ASP A 245 -13.69 6.76 5.49
N ALA A 246 -12.94 7.59 6.22
CA ALA A 246 -13.50 8.75 6.92
C ALA A 246 -14.13 9.76 5.95
N PHE A 247 -13.45 10.03 4.84
CA PHE A 247 -13.95 10.86 3.74
C PHE A 247 -15.25 10.29 3.19
N GLN A 248 -15.29 8.99 2.85
CA GLN A 248 -16.46 8.32 2.30
C GLN A 248 -17.66 8.37 3.25
N VAL A 249 -17.46 8.15 4.56
CA VAL A 249 -18.53 8.28 5.56
C VAL A 249 -19.08 9.71 5.61
N ALA A 250 -18.20 10.72 5.60
CA ALA A 250 -18.62 12.12 5.64
C ALA A 250 -19.40 12.52 4.37
N ILE A 251 -18.85 12.21 3.18
CA ILE A 251 -19.46 12.64 1.91
C ILE A 251 -20.76 11.91 1.62
N ALA A 252 -20.87 10.61 1.97
CA ALA A 252 -22.10 9.84 1.84
C ALA A 252 -23.27 10.39 2.68
N ASN A 253 -23.00 11.24 3.67
CA ASN A 253 -24.01 11.88 4.53
C ASN A 253 -24.13 13.39 4.31
N GLY A 254 -23.49 13.92 3.27
CA GLY A 254 -23.55 15.33 2.88
C GLY A 254 -22.71 16.28 3.75
N ASP A 255 -21.76 15.76 4.53
CA ASP A 255 -20.90 16.57 5.42
C ASP A 255 -19.68 17.13 4.65
N LEU A 256 -19.92 18.14 3.81
CA LEU A 256 -18.87 18.72 2.95
C LEU A 256 -17.72 19.34 3.75
N ALA A 257 -18.00 19.92 4.92
CA ALA A 257 -16.97 20.51 5.77
C ALA A 257 -15.96 19.47 6.25
N ARG A 258 -16.43 18.33 6.80
CA ARG A 258 -15.52 17.25 7.23
C ARG A 258 -14.89 16.50 6.06
N ALA A 259 -15.66 16.26 4.99
CA ALA A 259 -15.14 15.62 3.79
C ALA A 259 -13.93 16.39 3.23
N LYS A 260 -14.00 17.73 3.14
CA LYS A 260 -12.84 18.56 2.76
C LYS A 260 -11.62 18.28 3.64
N VAL A 261 -11.77 18.31 4.96
CA VAL A 261 -10.65 18.12 5.90
C VAL A 261 -10.07 16.70 5.79
N PHE A 262 -10.91 15.68 5.65
CA PHE A 262 -10.43 14.32 5.42
C PHE A 262 -9.70 14.19 4.09
N ALA A 263 -10.22 14.76 3.00
CA ALA A 263 -9.55 14.76 1.70
C ALA A 263 -8.17 15.44 1.77
N GLU A 264 -8.04 16.57 2.47
CA GLU A 264 -6.74 17.24 2.69
C GLU A 264 -5.74 16.34 3.42
N ARG A 265 -6.20 15.57 4.41
CA ARG A 265 -5.34 14.57 5.11
C ARG A 265 -4.95 13.42 4.19
N VAL A 266 -5.85 12.95 3.33
CA VAL A 266 -5.53 11.94 2.30
C VAL A 266 -4.45 12.47 1.36
N VAL A 267 -4.60 13.70 0.83
CA VAL A 267 -3.59 14.32 -0.05
C VAL A 267 -2.22 14.35 0.62
N ALA A 268 -2.13 14.79 1.87
CA ALA A 268 -0.87 14.85 2.60
C ALA A 268 -0.18 13.48 2.72
N LEU A 269 -0.95 12.42 2.95
CA LEU A 269 -0.44 11.06 3.05
C LEU A 269 -0.06 10.48 1.67
N TYR A 270 -0.92 10.66 0.67
CA TYR A 270 -0.71 10.13 -0.67
C TYR A 270 0.47 10.80 -1.39
N LEU A 271 0.75 12.07 -1.10
CA LEU A 271 1.96 12.74 -1.59
C LEU A 271 3.24 12.02 -1.16
N ILE A 272 3.25 11.43 0.04
CA ILE A 272 4.39 10.68 0.57
C ILE A 272 4.48 9.30 -0.09
N SER A 273 3.37 8.57 -0.20
CA SER A 273 3.38 7.15 -0.60
C SER A 273 3.22 6.91 -2.10
N LEU A 274 2.58 7.82 -2.83
CA LEU A 274 2.21 7.65 -4.25
C LEU A 274 2.90 8.69 -5.16
N GLY A 275 3.27 9.84 -4.60
CA GLY A 275 3.87 10.97 -5.31
C GLY A 275 2.85 11.88 -6.00
N ALA A 276 3.27 13.13 -6.29
CA ALA A 276 2.36 14.23 -6.65
C ALA A 276 1.63 14.10 -7.99
N ASP A 277 2.12 13.22 -8.86
CA ASP A 277 1.61 12.91 -10.20
C ASP A 277 0.73 11.64 -10.21
N SER A 278 0.46 11.01 -9.05
CA SER A 278 -0.44 9.86 -9.01
C SER A 278 -1.90 10.28 -9.26
N PRO A 279 -2.70 9.47 -9.97
CA PRO A 279 -4.13 9.75 -10.17
C PRO A 279 -4.88 9.97 -8.86
N ASP A 280 -4.59 9.15 -7.85
CA ASP A 280 -5.16 9.24 -6.51
C ASP A 280 -4.88 10.58 -5.82
N VAL A 281 -3.65 11.11 -5.93
CA VAL A 281 -3.32 12.44 -5.37
C VAL A 281 -4.07 13.54 -6.10
N LEU A 282 -4.14 13.47 -7.44
CA LEU A 282 -4.84 14.45 -8.25
C LEU A 282 -6.34 14.45 -7.94
N GLU A 283 -6.92 13.27 -7.78
CA GLU A 283 -8.33 13.10 -7.44
C GLU A 283 -8.64 13.66 -6.04
N TYR A 284 -7.89 13.27 -5.02
CA TYR A 284 -8.14 13.81 -3.67
C TYR A 284 -7.84 15.30 -3.55
N ARG A 285 -6.93 15.88 -4.35
CA ARG A 285 -6.76 17.34 -4.46
C ARG A 285 -8.02 18.01 -5.00
N ARG A 286 -8.65 17.42 -6.02
CA ARG A 286 -9.91 17.89 -6.57
C ARG A 286 -11.03 17.79 -5.53
N LEU A 287 -11.14 16.65 -4.85
CA LEU A 287 -12.13 16.41 -3.79
C LEU A 287 -11.94 17.29 -2.55
N ALA A 288 -10.71 17.72 -2.24
CA ALA A 288 -10.45 18.69 -1.18
C ALA A 288 -10.98 20.11 -1.51
N LEU A 289 -11.12 20.43 -2.79
CA LEU A 289 -11.69 21.70 -3.26
C LEU A 289 -13.21 21.60 -3.43
N ASP A 290 -13.68 20.51 -4.03
CA ASP A 290 -15.10 20.25 -4.29
C ASP A 290 -15.49 18.82 -3.91
N PRO A 291 -15.72 18.54 -2.61
CA PRO A 291 -16.09 17.20 -2.16
C PRO A 291 -17.42 16.70 -2.76
N ALA A 292 -18.32 17.63 -3.13
CA ALA A 292 -19.65 17.31 -3.65
C ALA A 292 -19.62 16.62 -5.03
N SER A 293 -18.47 16.67 -5.70
CA SER A 293 -18.23 16.01 -6.97
C SER A 293 -17.92 14.50 -6.87
N HIS A 294 -17.87 13.94 -5.65
CA HIS A 294 -17.73 12.50 -5.43
C HIS A 294 -19.09 11.79 -5.58
N ASP A 295 -19.11 10.60 -6.17
CA ASP A 295 -20.34 9.86 -6.49
C ASP A 295 -21.22 9.52 -5.27
N TYR A 296 -20.63 9.42 -4.09
CA TYR A 296 -21.36 9.15 -2.85
C TYR A 296 -22.10 10.38 -2.30
N TYR A 297 -21.83 11.58 -2.79
CA TYR A 297 -22.55 12.77 -2.34
C TYR A 297 -24.05 12.63 -2.66
N GLY A 298 -24.91 12.88 -1.66
CA GLY A 298 -26.35 12.79 -1.81
C GLY A 298 -26.96 11.41 -1.52
N MET A 299 -26.17 10.37 -1.24
CA MET A 299 -26.71 9.08 -0.73
C MET A 299 -27.54 9.27 0.56
N SER A 300 -27.09 10.19 1.42
CA SER A 300 -27.83 10.70 2.56
C SER A 300 -27.44 12.15 2.83
N MET A 301 -28.31 12.92 3.48
CA MET A 301 -28.06 14.32 3.86
C MET A 301 -28.19 14.57 5.36
N LYS A 302 -28.11 13.50 6.18
CA LYS A 302 -28.26 13.58 7.65
C LYS A 302 -27.26 14.53 8.30
N TRP A 303 -26.11 14.76 7.67
CA TRP A 303 -24.99 15.54 8.19
C TRP A 303 -24.68 16.76 7.32
N LYS A 304 -25.67 17.25 6.57
CA LYS A 304 -25.50 18.35 5.61
C LYS A 304 -24.71 19.52 6.22
N THR A 305 -23.58 19.83 5.62
CA THR A 305 -22.78 21.04 5.84
C THR A 305 -22.26 21.55 4.51
N GLY A 306 -21.92 22.83 4.43
CA GLY A 306 -21.20 23.45 3.33
C GLY A 306 -19.69 23.43 3.55
N VAL A 307 -18.93 23.50 2.46
CA VAL A 307 -17.45 23.53 2.49
C VAL A 307 -16.90 24.67 3.36
N GLY A 308 -17.60 25.80 3.43
CA GLY A 308 -17.22 26.97 4.23
C GLY A 308 -17.46 26.82 5.74
N GLU A 309 -18.12 25.75 6.19
CA GLU A 309 -18.48 25.52 7.59
C GLU A 309 -17.39 24.78 8.39
N VAL A 310 -16.18 24.67 7.84
CA VAL A 310 -15.00 24.22 8.61
C VAL A 310 -14.70 25.25 9.72
N PRO A 311 -14.70 24.84 11.01
CA PRO A 311 -14.45 25.75 12.12
C PRO A 311 -13.11 26.48 11.99
N ARG A 312 -13.09 27.77 12.31
CA ARG A 312 -11.87 28.60 12.34
C ARG A 312 -11.57 29.03 13.77
N GLY A 313 -10.28 29.10 14.11
CA GLY A 313 -9.83 29.55 15.44
C GLY A 313 -10.10 28.57 16.59
N MET A 314 -10.50 27.34 16.28
CA MET A 314 -10.69 26.27 17.25
C MET A 314 -9.34 25.66 17.66
N GLY A 315 -9.17 25.30 18.93
CA GLY A 315 -7.97 24.60 19.39
C GLY A 315 -7.86 23.20 18.78
N THR A 316 -6.65 22.64 18.67
CA THR A 316 -6.41 21.34 18.01
C THR A 316 -7.28 20.20 18.58
N GLU A 317 -7.42 20.11 19.90
CA GLU A 317 -8.21 19.05 20.53
C GLU A 317 -9.70 19.18 20.24
N GLU A 318 -10.23 20.40 20.32
CA GLU A 318 -11.63 20.69 19.97
C GLU A 318 -11.90 20.43 18.49
N PHE A 319 -10.94 20.77 17.62
CA PHE A 319 -11.04 20.52 16.19
C PHE A 319 -11.09 19.03 15.88
N GLU A 320 -10.26 18.20 16.53
CA GLU A 320 -10.37 16.73 16.39
C GLU A 320 -11.71 16.21 16.92
N LYS A 321 -12.21 16.72 18.05
CA LYS A 321 -13.55 16.33 18.55
C LYS A 321 -14.64 16.65 17.54
N TRP A 322 -14.62 17.87 16.97
CA TRP A 322 -15.50 18.25 15.89
C TRP A 322 -15.34 17.30 14.69
N LEU A 323 -14.13 17.11 14.18
CA LEU A 323 -13.85 16.32 12.98
C LEU A 323 -14.41 14.90 13.10
N TRP A 324 -14.25 14.29 14.26
CA TRP A 324 -14.68 12.91 14.51
C TRP A 324 -16.08 12.78 15.14
N ARG A 325 -16.84 13.89 15.22
CA ARG A 325 -18.18 13.94 15.84
C ARG A 325 -18.20 13.32 17.25
N LYS A 326 -17.19 13.64 18.06
CA LYS A 326 -17.10 13.30 19.48
C LYS A 326 -17.79 14.35 20.32
#